data_AF-A0A9P6ALF3-F1
#
_entry.id   AF-A0A9P6ALF3-F1
#
_cell.length_a   1.000
_cell.length_b   1.000
_cell.length_c   1.000
_cell.angle_alpha   90.00
_cell.angle_beta   90.00
_cell.angle_gamma   90.00
#
_symmetry.space_group_name_H-M   'P 1'
#
loop_
_entity.id
_entity.type
_entity.pdbx_description
1 polymer ?
#
loop_
_entity_poly.entity_id
_entity_poly.type
_entity_poly.pdbx_seq_one_letter_code
_entity_poly.pdbx_strand_id
1 'polypeptide(L)'
;MIPHTHVFGILPTGGGKSDAYLIPALMNPEKITVVILSLRALEVDVQLRLSSTHISWRRWNSRDPTHASLHLVSLEVAITDDFIHWCKAQAEHNMLQRIVVDEAHLI
;
A
#
# COMPACT_ATOMS: atom_id res chain seq x y z
N MET A 1 -13.58 -14.61 -11.44
CA MET A 1 -13.59 -13.33 -10.70
C MET A 1 -13.32 -13.68 -9.24
N ILE A 2 -12.18 -13.27 -8.68
CA ILE A 2 -11.89 -13.52 -7.26
C ILE A 2 -12.72 -12.49 -6.48
N PRO A 3 -13.55 -12.88 -5.51
CA PRO A 3 -14.33 -11.93 -4.72
C PRO A 3 -13.39 -10.99 -3.96
N HIS A 4 -13.68 -9.69 -3.99
CA HIS A 4 -13.02 -8.71 -3.11
C HIS A 4 -13.37 -9.06 -1.67
N THR A 5 -12.42 -9.68 -0.97
CA THR A 5 -12.59 -10.15 0.40
C THR A 5 -11.76 -9.25 1.30
N HIS A 6 -12.38 -8.74 2.36
CA HIS A 6 -11.66 -8.03 3.42
C HIS A 6 -11.00 -9.04 4.35
N VAL A 7 -9.70 -8.85 4.63
CA VAL A 7 -8.91 -9.74 5.48
C VAL A 7 -8.36 -8.95 6.65
N PHE A 8 -8.54 -9.47 7.86
CA PHE A 8 -7.89 -8.96 9.07
C PHE A 8 -6.83 -9.97 9.53
N GLY A 9 -5.55 -9.60 9.40
CA GLY A 9 -4.43 -10.46 9.72
C GLY A 9 -3.82 -10.13 11.08
N ILE A 10 -3.83 -11.10 12.00
CA ILE A 10 -3.13 -11.00 13.29
C ILE A 10 -2.01 -12.02 13.31
N LEU A 11 -0.76 -11.54 13.28
CA LEU A 11 0.44 -12.36 13.35
C LEU A 11 1.45 -11.67 14.27
N PRO A 12 2.39 -12.42 14.90
CA PRO A 12 3.49 -11.81 15.65
C PRO A 12 4.36 -10.93 14.74
N THR A 13 5.15 -10.04 15.34
CA THR A 13 6.19 -9.29 14.62
C THR A 13 7.20 -10.27 14.03
N GLY A 14 7.65 -10.04 12.79
CA GLY A 14 8.49 -10.99 12.05
C GLY A 14 7.73 -12.19 11.47
N GLY A 15 6.44 -12.37 11.76
CA GLY A 15 5.63 -13.48 11.24
C GLY A 15 5.21 -13.37 9.77
N GLY A 16 5.83 -12.51 8.97
CA GLY A 16 5.55 -12.39 7.53
C GLY A 16 4.32 -11.54 7.16
N LYS A 17 3.80 -10.67 8.04
CA LYS A 17 2.67 -9.77 7.71
C LYS A 17 2.89 -8.96 6.43
N SER A 18 4.10 -8.44 6.26
CA SER A 18 4.42 -7.63 5.09
C SER A 18 4.36 -8.40 3.78
N ASP A 19 4.68 -9.70 3.79
CA ASP A 19 4.67 -10.52 2.59
C ASP A 19 3.26 -10.68 2.01
N ALA A 20 2.23 -10.60 2.86
CA ALA A 20 0.82 -10.62 2.46
C ALA A 20 0.42 -9.42 1.56
N TYR A 21 1.27 -8.39 1.47
CA TYR A 21 1.09 -7.29 0.52
C TYR A 21 2.25 -7.08 -0.46
N LEU A 22 3.47 -7.42 -0.09
CA LEU A 22 4.62 -7.33 -1.00
C LEU A 22 4.52 -8.35 -2.14
N ILE A 23 4.20 -9.62 -1.84
CA ILE A 23 4.11 -10.66 -2.88
C ILE A 23 3.01 -10.34 -3.90
N PRO A 24 1.78 -9.95 -3.51
CA PRO A 24 0.74 -9.59 -4.48
C PRO A 24 1.10 -8.37 -5.34
N ALA A 25 1.80 -7.37 -4.78
CA ALA A 25 2.28 -6.21 -5.52
C ALA A 25 3.38 -6.57 -6.55
N LEU A 26 4.21 -7.56 -6.23
CA LEU A 26 5.19 -8.11 -7.17
C LEU A 26 4.53 -8.90 -8.32
N MET A 27 3.47 -9.66 -8.01
CA MET A 27 2.77 -10.50 -9.00
C MET A 27 1.85 -9.70 -9.94
N ASN A 28 1.41 -8.51 -9.54
CA ASN A 28 0.51 -7.66 -10.33
C ASN A 28 1.10 -6.24 -10.53
N PRO A 29 2.21 -6.08 -11.26
CA PRO A 29 2.87 -4.79 -11.43
C PRO A 29 2.02 -3.75 -12.18
N GLU A 30 1.02 -4.20 -12.95
CA GLU A 30 0.05 -3.35 -13.66
C GLU A 30 -1.08 -2.84 -12.76
N LYS A 31 -1.07 -3.19 -11.47
CA LYS A 31 -2.08 -2.80 -10.50
C LYS A 31 -1.45 -2.06 -9.33
N ILE A 32 -2.28 -1.25 -8.68
CA ILE A 32 -1.87 -0.41 -7.55
C ILE A 32 -2.22 -1.11 -6.24
N THR A 33 -1.20 -1.27 -5.40
CA THR A 33 -1.31 -1.59 -3.97
C THR A 33 -0.99 -0.35 -3.16
N VAL A 34 -1.92 0.09 -2.33
CA VAL A 34 -1.71 1.16 -1.35
C VAL A 34 -1.37 0.52 -0.01
N VAL A 35 -0.31 0.99 0.65
CA VAL A 35 0.05 0.62 2.03
C VAL A 35 0.02 1.88 2.89
N ILE A 36 -0.95 1.94 3.80
CA ILE A 36 -1.10 2.99 4.80
C ILE A 36 -0.29 2.58 6.04
N LEU A 37 0.67 3.41 6.41
CA LEU A 37 1.58 3.19 7.51
C LEU A 37 1.26 4.15 8.65
N SER A 38 1.02 3.57 9.83
CA SER A 38 0.70 4.33 11.05
C SER A 38 1.94 4.93 11.74
N LEU A 39 3.15 4.43 11.45
CA LEU A 39 4.39 4.82 12.13
C LEU A 39 5.52 5.11 11.13
N ARG A 40 6.26 6.22 11.34
CA ARG A 40 7.41 6.60 10.51
C ARG A 40 8.56 5.59 10.54
N ALA A 41 8.81 4.96 11.69
CA ALA A 41 9.87 3.95 11.82
C ALA A 41 9.62 2.74 10.92
N LEU A 42 8.35 2.33 10.82
CA LEU A 42 7.93 1.21 9.98
C LEU A 42 8.09 1.51 8.49
N GLU A 43 7.95 2.77 8.10
CA GLU A 43 8.18 3.17 6.72
C GLU A 43 9.62 2.91 6.28
N VAL A 44 10.61 3.22 7.12
CA VAL A 44 12.03 2.95 6.80
C VAL A 44 12.27 1.45 6.59
N ASP A 45 11.72 0.61 7.46
CA ASP A 45 11.84 -0.84 7.35
C ASP A 45 11.19 -1.39 6.08
N VAL A 46 10.01 -0.88 5.71
CA VAL A 46 9.32 -1.26 4.47
C VAL A 46 10.11 -0.80 3.25
N GLN A 47 10.68 0.41 3.27
CA GLN A 47 11.53 0.91 2.19
C GLN A 47 12.80 0.06 2.00
N LEU A 48 13.45 -0.36 3.10
CA LEU A 48 14.60 -1.27 3.05
C LEU A 48 14.25 -2.63 2.45
N ARG A 49 13.05 -3.15 2.72
CA ARG A 49 12.60 -4.38 2.07
C ARG A 49 12.35 -4.14 0.59
N LEU A 50 11.63 -3.08 0.24
CA LEU A 50 11.28 -2.76 -1.14
C LEU A 50 12.52 -2.51 -2.01
N SER A 51 13.58 -1.90 -1.48
CA SER A 51 14.84 -1.67 -2.21
C SER A 51 15.56 -2.95 -2.62
N SER A 52 15.25 -4.08 -1.96
CA SER A 52 15.75 -5.41 -2.32
C SER A 52 14.84 -6.17 -3.31
N THR A 53 13.77 -5.53 -3.78
CA THR A 53 12.78 -6.13 -4.71
C THR A 53 12.72 -5.41 -6.04
N HIS A 54 12.06 -6.02 -7.04
CA HIS A 54 11.75 -5.40 -8.33
C HIS A 54 10.40 -4.65 -8.33
N ILE A 55 9.81 -4.41 -7.15
CA ILE A 55 8.52 -3.72 -7.04
C ILE A 55 8.75 -2.24 -7.33
N SER A 56 8.04 -1.69 -8.31
CA SER A 56 8.00 -0.24 -8.53
C SER A 56 7.22 0.41 -7.39
N TRP A 57 7.90 1.16 -6.53
CA TRP A 57 7.27 1.75 -5.36
C TRP A 57 7.62 3.23 -5.21
N ARG A 58 6.70 3.99 -4.61
CA ARG A 58 6.92 5.39 -4.23
C ARG A 58 6.14 5.75 -2.96
N ARG A 59 6.58 6.80 -2.27
CA ARG A 59 5.68 7.52 -1.35
C ARG A 59 4.66 8.29 -2.19
N TRP A 60 3.38 8.19 -1.86
CA TRP A 60 2.35 8.92 -2.59
C TRP A 60 2.51 10.43 -2.40
N ASN A 61 2.32 11.18 -3.49
CA ASN A 61 2.39 12.63 -3.52
C ASN A 61 1.46 13.15 -4.63
N SER A 62 0.54 14.06 -4.31
CA SER A 62 -0.42 14.62 -5.28
C SER A 62 0.24 15.35 -6.45
N ARG A 63 1.49 15.77 -6.31
CA ARG A 63 2.26 16.49 -7.33
C ARG A 63 3.14 15.59 -8.20
N ASP A 64 3.21 14.30 -7.88
CA ASP A 64 4.03 13.35 -8.62
C ASP A 64 3.13 12.46 -9.51
N PRO A 65 3.10 12.70 -10.84
CA PRO A 65 2.26 11.93 -11.75
C PRO A 65 2.86 10.56 -12.10
N THR A 66 4.04 10.21 -11.58
CA THR A 66 4.71 8.96 -11.95
C THR A 66 3.97 7.74 -11.41
N HIS A 67 3.80 6.74 -12.27
CA HIS A 67 3.13 5.49 -11.92
C HIS A 67 4.05 4.57 -11.11
N ALA A 68 3.51 3.96 -10.05
CA ALA A 68 4.15 2.90 -9.28
C ALA A 68 3.10 1.83 -8.92
N SER A 69 3.53 0.57 -8.84
CA SER A 69 2.64 -0.54 -8.47
C SER A 69 2.38 -0.58 -6.95
N LEU A 70 3.25 0.05 -6.15
CA LEU A 70 3.07 0.17 -4.70
C LEU A 70 3.24 1.62 -4.24
N HIS A 71 2.24 2.12 -3.52
CA HIS A 71 2.28 3.45 -2.91
C HIS A 71 2.30 3.34 -1.39
N LEU A 72 3.35 3.88 -0.78
CA LEU A 72 3.43 4.10 0.67
C LEU A 72 2.73 5.41 1.02
N VAL A 73 1.84 5.37 2.02
CA VAL A 73 1.01 6.50 2.42
C VAL A 73 1.03 6.59 3.94
N SER A 74 1.26 7.77 4.51
CA SER A 74 1.14 7.96 5.95
C SER A 74 -0.32 8.12 6.35
N LEU A 75 -0.65 7.87 7.62
CA LEU A 75 -2.01 8.04 8.13
C LEU A 75 -2.55 9.46 7.92
N GLU A 76 -1.70 10.49 8.09
CA GLU A 76 -2.08 11.89 7.91
C GLU A 76 -2.44 12.21 6.46
N VAL A 77 -1.79 11.55 5.50
CA VAL A 77 -2.08 11.72 4.07
C VAL A 77 -3.33 10.92 3.69
N ALA A 78 -3.52 9.74 4.28
CA ALA A 78 -4.62 8.83 3.96
C ALA A 78 -6.01 9.44 4.21
N ILE A 79 -6.11 10.43 5.10
CA ILE A 79 -7.35 11.13 5.44
C ILE A 79 -7.58 12.41 4.62
N THR A 80 -6.65 12.78 3.74
CA THR A 80 -6.80 13.98 2.91
C THR A 80 -7.73 13.76 1.74
N ASP A 81 -8.47 14.80 1.35
CA ASP A 81 -9.35 14.75 0.19
C ASP A 81 -8.58 14.42 -1.09
N ASP A 82 -7.40 15.00 -1.31
CA ASP A 82 -6.58 14.74 -2.50
C ASP A 82 -6.27 13.25 -2.67
N PHE A 83 -5.90 12.59 -1.57
CA PHE A 83 -5.60 11.16 -1.59
C PHE A 83 -6.85 10.32 -1.84
N ILE A 84 -7.96 10.64 -1.17
CA ILE A 84 -9.24 9.94 -1.34
C ILE A 84 -9.74 10.06 -2.78
N HIS A 85 -9.65 11.25 -3.38
CA HIS A 85 -10.03 11.47 -4.78
C HIS A 85 -9.12 10.69 -5.73
N TRP A 86 -7.81 10.66 -5.48
CA TRP A 86 -6.88 9.85 -6.27
C TRP A 86 -7.23 8.36 -6.19
N CYS A 87 -7.48 7.81 -5.00
CA CYS A 87 -7.89 6.41 -4.85
C CYS A 87 -9.17 6.08 -5.63
N LYS A 88 -10.18 6.96 -5.56
CA LYS A 88 -11.43 6.80 -6.32
C LYS A 88 -11.18 6.77 -7.82
N ALA A 89 -10.38 7.70 -8.34
CA ALA A 89 -10.01 7.72 -9.76
C ALA A 89 -9.28 6.42 -10.18
N GLN A 90 -8.32 5.96 -9.38
CA GLN A 90 -7.63 4.69 -9.67
C GLN A 90 -8.57 3.48 -9.61
N ALA A 91 -9.57 3.48 -8.72
CA ALA A 91 -10.58 2.43 -8.66
C ALA A 91 -11.52 2.46 -9.89
N GLU A 92 -11.95 3.64 -10.33
CA GLU A 92 -12.76 3.82 -11.55
C GLU A 92 -12.04 3.30 -12.80
N HIS A 93 -10.72 3.50 -12.87
CA HIS A 93 -9.88 2.94 -13.93
C HIS A 93 -9.49 1.46 -13.72
N ASN A 94 -10.05 0.79 -12.70
CA ASN A 94 -9.73 -0.59 -12.33
C ASN A 94 -8.23 -0.82 -12.05
N MET A 95 -7.50 0.22 -11.65
CA MET A 95 -6.07 0.17 -11.33
C MET A 95 -5.85 -0.14 -9.85
N LEU A 96 -6.67 0.42 -8.96
CA LEU A 96 -6.59 0.16 -7.53
C LEU A 96 -7.03 -1.27 -7.21
N GLN A 97 -6.08 -2.12 -6.83
CA GLN A 97 -6.38 -3.51 -6.50
C GLN A 97 -6.56 -3.71 -5.00
N ARG A 98 -5.76 -3.06 -4.17
CA ARG A 98 -5.77 -3.27 -2.71
C ARG A 98 -5.37 -2.03 -1.93
N ILE A 99 -5.95 -1.92 -0.73
CA ILE A 99 -5.51 -1.02 0.33
C ILE A 99 -5.14 -1.88 1.54
N VAL A 100 -3.97 -1.62 2.10
CA VAL A 100 -3.43 -2.28 3.29
C VAL A 100 -3.26 -1.24 4.36
N VAL A 101 -3.75 -1.53 5.56
CA VAL A 101 -3.54 -0.70 6.74
C VAL A 101 -2.65 -1.48 7.69
N ASP A 102 -1.40 -1.04 7.85
CA ASP A 102 -0.47 -1.68 8.78
C ASP A 102 -0.63 -1.09 10.19
N GLU A 103 -0.36 -1.91 11.20
CA GLU A 103 -0.60 -1.57 12.61
C GLU A 103 -2.00 -1.02 12.88
N ALA A 104 -3.02 -1.67 12.29
CA ALA A 104 -4.43 -1.27 12.35
C ALA A 104 -5.00 -1.15 13.78
N HIS A 105 -4.33 -1.72 14.78
CA HIS A 105 -4.71 -1.60 16.18
C HIS A 105 -4.47 -0.20 16.79
N LEU A 106 -3.78 0.69 16.05
CA LEU A 106 -3.52 2.08 16.45
C LEU A 106 -4.62 3.06 15.99
N ILE A 107 -5.66 2.55 15.31
CA ILE A 107 -6.80 3.30 14.75
C ILE A 107 -8.06 2.91 15.53
#